data_AF-A0A537VQ78-F1
#
_entry.id   AF-A0A537VQ78-F1
#
_cell.length_a   1.000
_cell.length_b   1.000
_cell.length_c   1.000
_cell.angle_alpha   90.00
_cell.angle_beta   90.00
_cell.angle_gamma   90.00
#
_symmetry.space_group_name_H-M   'P 1'
#
loop_
_entity.id
_entity.type
_entity.pdbx_description
1 polymer ?
#
loop_
_entity_poly.entity_id
_entity_poly.type
_entity_poly.pdbx_seq_one_letter_code
_entity_poly.pdbx_strand_id
1 'polypeptide(L)' 'GLALGRVDGKRRVRFQLGPVPFTGGQYWVTVGVHSRDNQRVYHVQDQRYSFEVRQTEGRRDQTYVPVTAEVEDL' A
#
# COMPACT_ATOMS: atom_id res chain seq x y z
N GLY A 1 -4.83 -6.68 -3.80
CA GLY A 1 -3.51 -7.12 -3.29
C GLY A 1 -2.62 -7.54 -4.43
N LEU A 2 -1.31 -7.58 -4.22
CA LEU A 2 -0.33 -8.03 -5.22
C LEU A 2 -0.08 -9.54 -5.07
N ALA A 3 -0.19 -10.30 -6.16
CA ALA A 3 0.14 -11.71 -6.15
C ALA A 3 1.67 -11.88 -6.22
N LEU A 4 2.30 -12.23 -5.09
CA LEU A 4 3.76 -12.42 -5.01
C LEU A 4 4.24 -13.76 -5.57
N GLY A 5 3.30 -14.68 -5.88
CA GLY A 5 3.61 -16.07 -6.18
C GLY A 5 4.28 -16.77 -5.00
N ARG A 6 5.11 -17.77 -5.30
CA ARG A 6 6.00 -18.37 -4.30
C ARG A 6 7.16 -17.41 -4.03
N VAL A 7 7.43 -17.17 -2.75
CA VAL A 7 8.56 -16.35 -2.29
C VAL A 7 9.51 -17.27 -1.54
N ASP A 8 10.64 -17.58 -2.18
CA ASP A 8 11.76 -18.25 -1.53
C ASP A 8 12.82 -17.17 -1.19
N GLY A 9 13.22 -17.07 0.07
CA GLY A 9 14.18 -16.05 0.51
C GLY A 9 13.58 -14.65 0.67
N LYS A 10 14.34 -13.62 0.24
CA LYS A 10 13.99 -12.21 0.47
C LYS A 10 13.62 -11.53 -0.86
N ARG A 11 12.52 -10.78 -0.84
CA ARG A 11 12.11 -9.91 -1.95
C ARG A 11 11.83 -8.51 -1.45
N ARG A 12 11.96 -7.53 -2.33
CA ARG A 12 11.45 -6.17 -2.10
C ARG A 12 10.22 -5.94 -2.98
N VAL A 13 9.18 -5.43 -2.35
CA VAL A 13 7.97 -4.96 -3.03
C VAL A 13 7.92 -3.45 -2.89
N ARG A 14 7.88 -2.73 -4.00
CA ARG A 14 7.79 -1.27 -4.03
C ARG A 14 6.41 -0.87 -4.55
N PHE A 15 5.61 -0.24 -3.69
CA PHE A 15 4.34 0.36 -4.09
C PHE A 15 4.59 1.80 -4.54
N GLN A 16 4.08 2.15 -5.71
CA GLN A 16 4.08 3.51 -6.23
C GLN A 16 2.63 3.97 -6.25
N LEU A 17 2.33 4.99 -5.44
CA LEU A 17 1.02 5.61 -5.41
C LEU A 17 1.06 6.81 -6.36
N GLY A 18 0.09 6.88 -7.28
CA GLY A 18 -0.12 8.10 -8.05
C GLY A 18 -0.75 9.21 -7.20
N PRO A 19 -1.28 10.28 -7.82
CA PRO A 19 -1.93 11.36 -7.10
C PRO A 19 -2.98 10.83 -6.12
N VAL A 20 -2.79 11.15 -4.85
CA VAL A 20 -3.65 10.65 -3.78
C VAL A 20 -4.79 11.66 -3.60
N PRO A 21 -6.06 11.27 -3.81
CA PRO A 21 -7.20 12.17 -3.76
C PRO A 21 -7.69 12.39 -2.33
N PHE A 22 -6.74 12.57 -1.41
CA PHE A 22 -7.02 12.70 0.01
C PHE A 22 -7.25 14.16 0.36
N THR A 23 -8.21 14.40 1.24
CA THR A 23 -8.35 15.70 1.89
C THR A 23 -7.10 15.98 2.73
N GLY A 24 -6.81 17.26 2.98
CA GLY A 24 -5.71 17.62 3.87
C GLY A 24 -5.87 16.94 5.24
N GLY A 25 -4.81 16.31 5.74
CA GLY A 25 -4.84 15.56 6.99
C GLY A 25 -3.72 14.54 7.16
N GLN A 26 -3.72 13.89 8.32
CA GLN A 26 -2.79 12.82 8.67
C GLN A 26 -3.37 11.46 8.28
N TYR A 27 -2.58 10.68 7.54
CA TYR A 27 -2.93 9.33 7.11
C TYR A 27 -1.92 8.31 7.65
N TRP A 28 -2.35 7.06 7.71
CA TRP A 28 -1.58 5.93 8.21
C TRP A 28 -1.58 4.81 7.18
N VAL A 29 -0.49 4.05 7.14
CA VAL A 29 -0.28 2.94 6.22
C VAL A 29 -0.29 1.63 6.99
N THR A 30 -1.11 0.70 6.49
CA THR A 30 -1.16 -0.69 6.95
C THR A 30 -0.65 -1.59 5.84
N VAL A 31 0.32 -2.44 6.16
CA VAL A 31 0.90 -3.42 5.22
C VAL A 31 0.71 -4.82 5.78
N GLY A 32 0.08 -5.70 5.01
CA GLY A 32 -0.16 -7.09 5.40
C GLY A 32 0.28 -8.07 4.32
N VAL A 33 0.81 -9.21 4.76
CA VAL A 33 1.14 -10.36 3.92
C VAL A 33 0.28 -11.54 4.37
N HIS A 34 -0.56 -12.02 3.48
CA HIS A 34 -1.49 -13.12 3.72
C HIS A 34 -1.48 -14.11 2.55
N SER A 35 -1.92 -15.33 2.79
CA SER A 35 -2.22 -16.30 1.73
C SER A 35 -3.35 -15.76 0.85
N ARG A 36 -3.38 -16.14 -0.43
CA ARG A 36 -4.34 -15.59 -1.41
C ARG A 36 -5.82 -15.80 -1.01
N ASP A 37 -6.10 -16.88 -0.27
CA ASP A 37 -7.42 -17.24 0.26
C ASP A 37 -7.75 -16.55 1.60
N ASN A 38 -6.87 -15.67 2.08
CA ASN A 38 -6.93 -14.99 3.38
C ASN A 38 -6.98 -15.92 4.60
N GLN A 39 -6.73 -17.23 4.43
CA GLN A 39 -6.80 -18.19 5.55
C GLN A 39 -5.59 -18.10 6.48
N ARG A 40 -4.46 -17.57 6.00
CA ARG A 40 -3.23 -17.43 6.77
C ARG A 40 -2.68 -16.03 6.66
N VAL A 41 -2.48 -15.39 7.80
CA VAL A 41 -1.74 -14.12 7.91
C VAL A 41 -0.29 -14.45 8.26
N TYR A 42 0.64 -14.07 7.40
CA TYR A 42 2.08 -14.23 7.65
C TYR A 42 2.63 -13.08 8.51
N HIS A 43 2.20 -11.85 8.20
CA HIS A 43 2.59 -10.66 8.94
C HIS A 43 1.64 -9.49 8.67
N VAL A 44 1.43 -8.63 9.66
CA VAL A 44 0.74 -7.34 9.51
C VAL A 44 1.53 -6.29 10.29
N GLN A 45 1.72 -5.14 9.65
CA GLN A 45 2.15 -3.90 10.29
C GLN A 45 1.00 -2.93 10.17
N ASP A 46 0.28 -2.74 11.27
CA ASP A 46 -0.87 -1.86 11.32
C ASP A 46 -0.45 -0.45 11.75
N GLN A 47 -0.82 0.55 10.96
CA GLN A 47 -0.60 1.98 11.23
C GLN A 47 0.82 2.32 11.72
N ARG A 48 1.82 1.57 11.25
CA ARG A 48 3.21 1.76 11.70
C ARG A 48 3.85 3.00 11.06
N TYR A 49 3.41 3.33 9.85
CA TYR A 49 3.93 4.43 9.07
C TYR A 49 2.82 5.43 8.81
N SER A 50 3.19 6.71 8.79
CA SER A 50 2.25 7.80 8.63
C SER A 50 2.77 8.81 7.61
N PHE A 51 1.85 9.52 6.96
CA PHE A 51 2.18 10.62 6.06
C PHE A 51 1.12 11.71 6.13
N GLU A 52 1.56 12.94 5.93
CA GLU A 52 0.70 14.11 5.91
C GLU A 52 0.33 14.44 4.46
N VAL A 53 -0.95 14.63 4.19
CA VAL A 53 -1.44 15.22 2.94
C VAL A 53 -1.68 16.70 3.20
N ARG A 54 -0.90 17.55 2.53
CA ARG A 54 -1.14 19.00 2.54
C ARG A 54 -2.22 19.31 1.51
N GLN A 55 -3.21 20.11 1.92
CA GLN A 55 -4.38 20.41 1.11
C GLN A 55 -3.96 21.10 -0.19
N THR A 56 -4.09 20.40 -1.32
CA THR A 56 -4.13 21.00 -2.65
C THR A 56 -5.59 21.20 -3.03
N GLU A 57 -5.98 22.39 -3.48
CA GLU A 57 -7.32 22.63 -4.04
C GLU A 57 -7.55 21.69 -5.23
N GLY A 58 -8.20 20.53 -5.01
CA GLY A 58 -8.24 19.51 -6.05
C GLY A 58 -9.08 18.28 -5.72
N ARG A 59 -10.33 18.33 -6.21
CA ARG A 59 -11.26 17.23 -6.52
C ARG A 59 -11.64 16.28 -5.38
N ARG A 60 -12.81 16.57 -4.78
CA ARG A 60 -13.48 15.77 -3.74
C ARG A 60 -14.07 14.44 -4.23
N ASP A 61 -13.93 14.12 -5.52
CA ASP A 61 -14.76 13.09 -6.19
C ASP A 61 -13.97 11.84 -6.60
N GLN A 62 -12.68 11.78 -6.29
CA GLN A 62 -11.83 10.66 -6.70
C GLN A 62 -11.64 9.70 -5.52
N THR A 63 -12.36 8.58 -5.53
CA THR A 63 -12.29 7.55 -4.47
C THR A 63 -11.18 6.51 -4.73
N TYR A 64 -10.56 6.58 -5.91
CA TYR A 64 -9.58 5.59 -6.36
C TYR A 64 -8.17 6.18 -6.34
N VAL A 65 -7.26 5.47 -5.67
CA VAL A 65 -5.82 5.73 -5.72
C VAL A 65 -5.21 4.76 -6.72
N PRO A 66 -4.63 5.21 -7.84
CA PRO A 66 -3.87 4.33 -8.70
C PRO A 66 -2.61 3.87 -7.95
N VAL A 67 -2.47 2.56 -7.80
CA VAL A 67 -1.31 1.94 -7.15
C VAL A 67 -0.69 0.95 -8.13
N THR A 68 0.56 1.19 -8.51
CA THR A 68 1.40 0.21 -9.19
C THR A 68 2.33 -0.43 -8.16
N ALA A 69 2.80 -1.64 -8.46
CA ALA A 69 3.75 -2.32 -7.60
C ALA A 69 4.81 -3.05 -8.43
N GLU A 70 6.05 -2.93 -7.99
CA GLU A 70 7.21 -3.62 -8.54
C GLU A 70 7.68 -4.66 -7.53
N VAL A 71 8.14 -5.81 -8.02
CA VAL A 71 8.74 -6.86 -7.21
C VAL A 71 10.15 -7.11 -7.75
N GLU A 72 11.13 -7.01 -6.87
CA GLU A 72 12.53 -7.32 -7.16
C GLU A 72 13.05 -8.35 -6.14
N ASP A 73 13.87 -9.28 -6.61
CA ASP A 73 14.62 -10.19 -5.74
C ASP A 73 15.74 -9.40 -5.02
N LEU A 74 16.12 -9.85 -3.82
CA LEU A 74 17.18 -9.24 -3.00
C LEU A 74 18.32 -10.19 -2.71
#